data_AF-A0A3B8YYE7-F1
#
_entry.id   AF-A0A3B8YYE7-F1
#
_cell.length_a   1.000
_cell.length_b   1.000
_cell.length_c   1.000
_cell.angle_alpha   90.00
_cell.angle_beta   90.00
_cell.angle_gamma   90.00
#
_symmetry.space_group_name_H-M   'P 1'
#
loop_
_entity.id
_entity.type
_entity.pdbx_description
1 polymer ?
#
loop_
_entity_poly.entity_id
_entity_poly.type
_entity_poly.pdbx_seq_one_letter_code
_entity_poly.pdbx_strand_id
1 'polypeptide(L)'
;MALPLLDAMSPVGLRAETKGPQPPKRMVLLHRGLGTYHPLLTPKNTGKDYVATRYLKPLERHRQNFTLFSGMSHLGYPNSHTTSAAIFTGVGPNGVKRGDDIHNTISLDQRVAAEIGGE
;
A
#
# COMPACT_ATOMS: atom_id res chain seq x y z
N MET A 1 -2.48 -22.16 6.09
CA MET A 1 -2.88 -20.84 5.57
C MET A 1 -3.83 -21.07 4.42
N ALA A 2 -5.09 -20.65 4.54
CA ALA A 2 -6.06 -20.73 3.44
C ALA A 2 -5.96 -19.47 2.57
N LEU A 3 -6.27 -19.58 1.28
CA LEU A 3 -6.36 -18.44 0.36
C LEU A 3 -7.58 -17.58 0.72
N PRO A 4 -7.48 -16.24 0.66
CA PRO A 4 -8.63 -15.36 0.85
C PRO A 4 -9.67 -15.59 -0.26
N LEU A 5 -10.93 -15.75 0.12
CA LEU A 5 -12.03 -15.92 -0.82
C LEU A 5 -12.24 -14.61 -1.62
N LEU A 6 -11.99 -14.66 -2.92
CA LEU A 6 -12.23 -13.52 -3.82
C LEU A 6 -13.69 -13.50 -4.28
N ASP A 7 -14.21 -12.32 -4.61
CA ASP A 7 -15.59 -12.17 -5.14
C ASP A 7 -15.79 -12.91 -6.48
N ALA A 8 -14.70 -13.23 -7.18
CA ALA A 8 -14.67 -14.07 -8.37
C ALA A 8 -14.85 -15.56 -8.07
N MET A 9 -14.61 -15.99 -6.83
CA MET A 9 -14.77 -17.37 -6.36
C MET A 9 -16.18 -17.64 -5.83
N SER A 10 -17.03 -16.61 -5.74
CA SER A 10 -18.45 -16.77 -5.42
C SER A 10 -19.24 -17.26 -6.64
N PRO A 11 -20.02 -18.36 -6.53
CA PRO A 11 -20.85 -18.85 -7.63
C PRO A 11 -21.80 -17.76 -8.14
N VAL A 12 -21.81 -17.52 -9.45
CA VAL A 12 -22.58 -16.44 -10.10
C VAL A 12 -24.08 -16.53 -9.77
N GLY A 13 -24.62 -17.74 -9.56
CA GLY A 13 -26.03 -17.99 -9.24
C GLY A 13 -26.44 -17.82 -7.77
N LEU A 14 -25.49 -17.59 -6.84
CA LEU A 14 -25.75 -17.34 -5.42
C LEU A 14 -25.58 -15.86 -5.02
N ARG A 15 -25.35 -14.98 -5.99
CA ARG A 15 -25.22 -13.52 -5.75
C ARG A 15 -26.55 -12.85 -5.37
N ALA A 16 -27.67 -13.52 -5.58
CA ALA A 16 -28.98 -13.06 -5.14
C ALA A 16 -29.27 -13.56 -3.72
N GLU A 17 -29.39 -12.62 -2.79
CA GLU A 17 -30.08 -12.76 -1.50
C GLU A 17 -29.51 -13.74 -0.46
N THR A 18 -28.25 -13.56 -0.08
CA THR A 18 -27.89 -13.83 1.31
C THR A 18 -27.34 -12.56 1.94
N LYS A 19 -27.90 -12.15 3.09
CA LYS A 19 -27.23 -11.29 4.07
C LYS A 19 -26.03 -12.07 4.63
N GLY A 20 -25.09 -12.41 3.76
CA GLY A 20 -23.83 -13.04 4.15
C GLY A 20 -23.03 -12.08 5.02
N PRO A 21 -21.97 -12.57 5.68
CA PRO A 21 -21.02 -11.73 6.40
C PRO A 21 -20.57 -10.57 5.50
N GLN A 22 -20.37 -9.38 6.08
CA GLN A 22 -19.80 -8.26 5.35
C GLN A 22 -18.49 -8.71 4.68
N PRO A 23 -18.23 -8.35 3.41
CA PRO A 23 -17.00 -8.73 2.75
C PRO A 23 -15.81 -8.20 3.55
N PRO A 24 -14.73 -8.98 3.72
CA PRO A 24 -13.57 -8.55 4.49
C PRO A 24 -12.95 -7.30 3.84
N LYS A 25 -12.42 -6.40 4.68
CA LYS A 25 -11.64 -5.25 4.19
C LYS A 25 -10.41 -5.74 3.42
N ARG A 26 -10.13 -5.14 2.26
CA ARG A 26 -9.05 -5.53 1.36
C ARG A 26 -8.03 -4.41 1.25
N MET A 27 -6.75 -4.77 1.23
CA MET A 27 -5.65 -3.83 1.03
C MET A 27 -4.81 -4.24 -0.18
N VAL A 28 -4.42 -3.25 -0.97
CA VAL A 28 -3.46 -3.43 -2.07
C VAL A 28 -2.28 -2.49 -1.83
N LEU A 29 -1.08 -3.06 -1.81
CA LEU A 29 0.16 -2.33 -1.64
C LEU A 29 0.89 -2.29 -2.98
N LEU A 30 1.18 -1.08 -3.47
CA LEU A 30 1.86 -0.86 -4.74
C LEU A 30 3.15 -0.09 -4.50
N HIS A 31 4.25 -0.60 -5.06
CA HIS A 31 5.54 0.08 -5.06
C HIS A 31 5.94 0.44 -6.48
N ARG A 32 6.45 1.67 -6.66
CA ARG A 32 7.04 2.13 -7.91
C ARG A 32 8.54 2.30 -7.71
N GLY A 33 9.33 1.32 -8.20
CA GLY A 33 10.78 1.20 -7.96
C GLY A 33 11.59 2.47 -8.19
N LEU A 34 11.36 3.15 -9.32
CA LEU A 34 12.10 4.37 -9.68
C LEU A 34 11.47 5.64 -9.13
N GLY A 35 10.38 5.52 -8.36
CA GLY A 35 9.64 6.66 -7.83
C GLY A 35 9.04 7.55 -8.93
N THR A 36 8.55 8.71 -8.53
CA THR A 36 7.89 9.71 -9.38
C THR A 36 8.59 11.06 -9.19
N TYR A 37 8.69 11.88 -10.24
CA TYR A 37 9.33 13.18 -10.13
C TYR A 37 8.59 14.08 -9.13
N HIS A 38 9.22 14.30 -7.96
CA HIS A 38 8.57 14.83 -6.76
C HIS A 38 7.88 16.20 -6.97
N PRO A 39 8.48 17.19 -7.67
CA PRO A 39 7.84 18.50 -7.89
C PRO A 39 6.52 18.44 -8.68
N LEU A 40 6.27 17.37 -9.42
CA LEU A 40 5.05 17.17 -10.20
C LEU A 40 4.03 16.26 -9.49
N LEU A 41 4.39 15.70 -8.32
CA LEU A 41 3.52 14.89 -7.45
C LEU A 41 3.02 15.68 -6.25
N THR A 42 3.90 16.37 -5.54
CA THR A 42 3.61 16.94 -4.21
C THR A 42 3.03 18.36 -4.30
N PRO A 43 1.81 18.62 -3.80
CA PRO A 43 1.27 19.97 -3.69
C PRO A 43 2.09 20.86 -2.76
N LYS A 44 2.06 22.18 -2.97
CA LYS A 44 2.74 23.15 -2.10
C LYS A 44 2.08 23.32 -0.73
N ASN A 45 0.76 23.18 -0.69
CA ASN A 45 -0.05 23.39 0.51
C ASN A 45 -0.65 22.06 0.95
N THR A 46 -0.85 21.90 2.26
CA THR A 46 -1.57 20.77 2.85
C THR A 46 -3.08 21.07 2.95
N GLY A 47 -3.85 20.09 3.42
CA GLY A 47 -5.31 20.21 3.58
C GLY A 47 -6.08 19.60 2.42
N LYS A 48 -7.41 19.74 2.41
CA LYS A 48 -8.26 19.15 1.36
C LYS A 48 -8.25 19.97 0.06
N ASP A 49 -8.03 21.28 0.18
CA ASP A 49 -8.19 22.25 -0.92
C ASP A 49 -6.85 22.62 -1.60
N TYR A 50 -5.85 21.73 -1.54
CA TYR A 50 -4.60 21.95 -2.26
C TYR A 50 -4.84 22.01 -3.77
N VAL A 51 -4.02 22.80 -4.49
CA VAL A 51 -4.04 22.81 -5.95
C VAL A 51 -3.42 21.51 -6.48
N ALA A 52 -4.17 20.74 -7.25
CA ALA A 52 -3.69 19.48 -7.82
C ALA A 52 -2.47 19.67 -8.73
N THR A 53 -1.42 18.90 -8.45
CA THR A 53 -0.21 18.82 -9.27
C THR A 53 -0.46 18.00 -10.54
N ARG A 54 0.49 18.02 -11.48
CA ARG A 54 0.37 17.34 -12.78
C ARG A 54 -0.08 15.87 -12.65
N TYR A 55 0.49 15.12 -11.69
CA TYR A 55 0.17 13.71 -11.52
C TYR A 55 -1.11 13.47 -10.71
N LEU A 56 -1.60 14.46 -9.97
CA LEU A 56 -2.87 14.36 -9.23
C LEU A 56 -4.08 14.81 -10.04
N LYS A 57 -3.89 15.58 -11.12
CA LYS A 57 -5.00 16.03 -12.00
C LYS A 57 -5.94 14.89 -12.44
N PRO A 58 -5.45 13.71 -12.88
CA PRO A 58 -6.34 12.60 -13.25
C PRO A 58 -7.14 12.03 -12.07
N LEU A 59 -6.68 12.25 -10.83
CA LEU A 59 -7.28 11.76 -9.60
C LEU A 59 -8.20 12.79 -8.94
N GLU A 60 -8.37 13.98 -9.53
CA GLU A 60 -9.12 15.08 -8.92
C GLU A 60 -10.54 14.70 -8.49
N ARG A 61 -11.24 13.93 -9.33
CA ARG A 61 -12.59 13.41 -9.04
C ARG A 61 -12.66 12.51 -7.80
N HIS A 62 -11.51 12.00 -7.34
CA HIS A 62 -11.36 11.10 -6.19
C HIS A 62 -10.69 11.78 -4.99
N ARG A 63 -10.54 13.12 -4.99
CA ARG A 63 -9.82 13.88 -3.95
C ARG A 63 -10.26 13.55 -2.51
N GLN A 64 -11.53 13.23 -2.29
CA GLN A 64 -12.05 12.87 -0.95
C GLN A 64 -11.74 11.42 -0.55
N ASN A 65 -11.22 10.60 -1.48
CA ASN A 65 -11.00 9.16 -1.33
C ASN A 65 -9.50 8.79 -1.28
N PHE A 66 -8.59 9.76 -1.24
CA PHE A 66 -7.17 9.50 -1.05
C PHE A 66 -6.49 10.61 -0.26
N THR A 67 -5.38 10.23 0.39
CA THR A 67 -4.47 11.15 1.06
C THR A 67 -3.08 10.95 0.48
N LEU A 68 -2.42 12.04 0.08
CA LEU A 68 -1.02 12.02 -0.29
C LEU A 68 -0.16 12.29 0.94
N PHE A 69 0.78 11.39 1.22
CA PHE A 69 1.85 11.61 2.19
C PHE A 69 3.16 11.86 1.45
N SER A 70 3.90 12.88 1.87
CA SER A 70 5.21 13.25 1.29
C SER A 70 6.25 13.39 2.39
N GLY A 71 7.53 13.18 2.06
CA GLY A 71 8.63 13.27 3.03
C GLY A 71 8.80 12.04 3.93
N MET A 72 8.16 10.92 3.57
CA MET A 72 8.35 9.66 4.29
C MET A 72 9.65 8.97 3.83
N SER A 73 10.42 8.46 4.79
CA SER A 73 11.63 7.68 4.54
C SER A 73 11.81 6.63 5.64
N HIS A 74 12.41 5.49 5.30
CA HIS A 74 12.82 4.50 6.30
C HIS A 74 14.21 4.87 6.84
N LEU A 75 14.28 5.25 8.12
CA LEU A 75 15.54 5.65 8.76
C LEU A 75 16.54 4.47 8.83
N GLY A 76 17.82 4.77 8.60
CA GLY A 76 18.91 3.80 8.69
C GLY A 76 19.07 2.87 7.48
N TYR A 77 18.20 2.97 6.48
CA TYR A 77 18.30 2.18 5.26
C TYR A 77 19.42 2.67 4.33
N PRO A 78 20.18 1.76 3.71
CA PRO A 78 21.20 2.15 2.75
C PRO A 78 20.57 2.69 1.46
N ASN A 79 21.26 3.63 0.81
CA ASN A 79 20.93 4.07 -0.55
C ASN A 79 21.43 3.02 -1.56
N SER A 80 20.72 1.90 -1.67
CA SER A 80 21.08 0.74 -2.50
C SER A 80 19.87 0.25 -3.30
N HIS A 81 20.12 -0.33 -4.49
CA HIS A 81 19.10 -1.02 -5.26
C HIS A 81 18.46 -2.18 -4.50
N THR A 82 19.20 -2.82 -3.58
CA THR A 82 18.70 -3.93 -2.76
C THR A 82 17.63 -3.50 -1.75
N THR A 83 17.55 -2.20 -1.45
CA THR A 83 16.58 -1.65 -0.49
C THR A 83 15.13 -1.79 -0.96
N SER A 84 14.86 -1.97 -2.27
CA SER A 84 13.49 -2.19 -2.77
C SER A 84 12.84 -3.45 -2.19
N ALA A 85 13.64 -4.46 -1.81
CA ALA A 85 13.15 -5.68 -1.17
C ALA A 85 12.55 -5.43 0.23
N ALA A 86 12.83 -4.29 0.85
CA ALA A 86 12.29 -3.94 2.16
C ALA A 86 10.89 -3.33 2.14
N ILE A 87 10.43 -2.94 0.95
CA ILE A 87 9.14 -2.27 0.83
C ILE A 87 8.02 -3.26 1.19
N PHE A 88 7.29 -2.92 2.26
CA PHE A 88 6.18 -3.70 2.82
C PHE A 88 6.53 -5.04 3.49
N THR A 89 7.79 -5.48 3.52
CA THR A 89 8.17 -6.83 3.99
C THR A 89 8.56 -6.92 5.46
N GLY A 90 8.68 -5.78 6.15
CA GLY A 90 9.04 -5.73 7.57
C GLY A 90 10.50 -6.03 7.88
N VAL A 91 11.34 -6.34 6.88
CA VAL A 91 12.79 -6.45 7.08
C VAL A 91 13.33 -5.14 7.67
N GLY A 92 14.44 -5.21 8.42
CA GLY A 92 15.12 -4.03 8.96
C GLY A 92 16.29 -3.59 8.09
N PRO A 93 16.87 -2.39 8.33
CA PRO A 93 17.99 -1.86 7.54
C PRO A 93 19.23 -2.78 7.55
N ASN A 94 19.47 -3.52 8.63
CA ASN A 94 20.55 -4.49 8.71
C ASN A 94 20.32 -5.73 7.84
N GLY A 95 19.06 -6.12 7.60
CA GLY A 95 18.68 -7.31 6.84
C GLY A 95 18.64 -7.13 5.33
N VAL A 96 18.79 -5.89 4.82
CA VAL A 96 18.86 -5.60 3.36
C VAL A 96 20.25 -5.22 2.87
N LYS A 97 21.24 -5.25 3.76
CA LYS A 97 22.64 -4.91 3.42
C LYS A 97 23.23 -5.88 2.40
N ARG A 98 22.77 -7.14 2.40
CA ARG A 98 23.19 -8.21 1.51
C ARG A 98 21.98 -8.62 0.67
N GLY A 99 21.96 -8.22 -0.60
CA GLY A 99 20.82 -8.47 -1.50
C GLY A 99 20.54 -9.95 -1.75
N ASP A 100 21.51 -10.82 -1.45
CA ASP A 100 21.50 -12.27 -1.56
C ASP A 100 20.92 -13.00 -0.35
N ASP A 101 20.76 -12.32 0.80
CA ASP A 101 20.37 -12.94 2.07
C ASP A 101 19.38 -12.03 2.84
N ILE A 102 18.14 -12.02 2.35
CA ILE A 102 17.06 -11.17 2.87
C ILE A 102 16.00 -12.05 3.53
N HIS A 103 15.78 -11.85 4.83
CA HIS A 103 14.72 -12.49 5.58
C HIS A 103 13.62 -11.48 5.93
N ASN A 104 12.43 -11.71 5.37
CA ASN A 104 11.24 -10.93 5.71
C ASN A 104 10.80 -11.21 7.16
N THR A 105 10.05 -10.27 7.74
CA THR A 105 9.46 -10.46 9.07
C THR A 105 7.92 -10.35 8.96
N ILE A 106 7.28 -9.54 9.81
CA ILE A 106 5.86 -9.23 9.70
C ILE A 106 5.69 -8.15 8.64
N SER A 107 5.08 -8.50 7.52
CA SER A 107 4.79 -7.56 6.43
C SER A 107 3.72 -6.55 6.83
N LEU A 108 3.65 -5.42 6.12
CA LEU A 108 2.69 -4.36 6.40
C LEU A 108 1.24 -4.84 6.31
N ASP A 109 0.93 -5.71 5.35
CA ASP A 109 -0.39 -6.32 5.21
C ASP A 109 -0.74 -7.31 6.31
N GLN A 110 0.22 -8.12 6.78
CA GLN A 110 0.04 -8.94 7.97
C GLN A 110 -0.25 -8.07 9.20
N ARG A 111 0.49 -6.96 9.37
CA ARG A 111 0.25 -6.04 10.48
C ARG A 111 -1.12 -5.38 10.40
N VAL A 112 -1.53 -4.90 9.22
CA VAL A 112 -2.85 -4.30 9.00
C VAL A 112 -3.96 -5.33 9.22
N ALA A 113 -3.81 -6.56 8.74
CA ALA A 113 -4.79 -7.62 8.92
C ALA A 113 -4.96 -8.00 10.41
N ALA A 114 -3.88 -8.01 11.19
CA ALA A 114 -3.95 -8.29 12.63
C ALA A 114 -4.70 -7.20 13.41
N GLU A 115 -4.60 -5.94 13.00
CA GLU A 115 -5.19 -4.79 13.71
C GLU A 115 -6.61 -4.46 13.24
N ILE A 116 -6.89 -4.61 11.93
CA ILE A 116 -8.14 -4.14 11.29
C ILE A 116 -8.95 -5.29 10.67
N GLY A 117 -8.34 -6.45 10.43
CA GLY A 117 -8.98 -7.56 9.70
C GLY A 117 -10.02 -8.35 10.50
N GLY A 118 -10.12 -8.12 11.81
CA GLY A 118 -11.11 -8.74 12.70
C GLY A 118 -12.39 -7.93 12.90
N GLU A 119 -12.48 -6.73 12.33
CA GLU A 119 -13.69 -5.88 12.29
C GLU A 119 -14.57 -6.21 11.08
#